data_AF-A0A316H9X9-F1
#
_entry.id   AF-A0A316H9X9-F1
#
_cell.length_a   1.000
_cell.length_b   1.000
_cell.length_c   1.000
_cell.angle_alpha   90.00
_cell.angle_beta   90.00
_cell.angle_gamma   90.00
#
_symmetry.space_group_name_H-M   'P 1'
#
loop_
_entity.id
_entity.type
_entity.pdbx_description
1 polymer ?
#
loop_
_entity_poly.entity_id
_entity_poly.type
_entity_poly.pdbx_seq_one_letter_code
_entity_poly.pdbx_strand_id
1 'polypeptide(L)'
;MENYKNKLGNLADRLKKEQPKTPIQEVLPVKTETVPREPEVQFNNRIPKSLLKRLKTFGLECDESLKDINIQALELYLNHKAKLTETTKNAD
;
A
#
# COMPACT_ATOMS: atom_id res chain seq x y z
N MET A 1 -30.21 -31.84 -53.57
CA MET A 1 -30.80 -31.61 -52.22
C MET A 1 -30.04 -32.32 -51.09
N GLU A 2 -29.29 -33.40 -51.34
CA GLU A 2 -28.53 -34.13 -50.30
C GLU A 2 -27.39 -33.33 -49.66
N ASN A 3 -26.73 -32.45 -50.42
CA ASN A 3 -25.62 -31.63 -49.92
C ASN A 3 -25.99 -30.63 -48.81
N TYR A 4 -27.27 -30.23 -48.72
CA TYR A 4 -27.70 -29.27 -47.70
C TYR A 4 -27.97 -29.95 -46.35
N LYS A 5 -28.61 -31.14 -46.38
CA LYS A 5 -28.79 -31.97 -45.18
C LYS A 5 -27.46 -32.42 -44.58
N ASN A 6 -26.49 -32.76 -45.43
CA ASN A 6 -25.15 -33.14 -44.99
C ASN A 6 -24.37 -31.99 -44.34
N LYS A 7 -24.55 -30.75 -44.81
CA LYS A 7 -23.95 -29.56 -44.18
C LYS A 7 -24.57 -29.24 -42.82
N LEU A 8 -25.90 -29.41 -42.67
CA LEU A 8 -26.59 -29.20 -41.39
C LEU A 8 -26.23 -30.26 -40.35
N GLY A 9 -26.13 -31.53 -40.76
CA GLY A 9 -25.67 -32.61 -39.87
C GLY A 9 -24.25 -32.36 -39.34
N ASN A 10 -23.33 -31.98 -40.23
CA ASN A 10 -21.96 -31.63 -39.85
C ASN A 10 -21.86 -30.41 -38.93
N LEU A 11 -22.80 -29.46 -39.02
CA LEU A 11 -22.82 -28.27 -38.16
C LEU A 11 -23.33 -28.61 -36.75
N ALA A 12 -24.37 -29.46 -36.67
CA ALA A 12 -24.89 -29.96 -35.40
C ALA A 12 -23.87 -30.82 -34.65
N ASP A 13 -23.06 -31.61 -35.38
CA ASP A 13 -22.00 -32.42 -34.79
C ASP A 13 -20.82 -31.57 -34.28
N ARG A 14 -20.50 -30.45 -34.95
CA ARG A 14 -19.48 -29.50 -34.47
C ARG A 14 -19.92 -28.77 -33.20
N LEU A 15 -21.17 -28.31 -33.15
CA LEU A 15 -21.76 -27.65 -31.98
C LEU A 15 -21.83 -28.53 -30.72
N LYS A 16 -21.99 -29.85 -30.88
CA LYS A 16 -22.01 -30.80 -29.76
C LYS A 16 -20.61 -31.19 -29.27
N LYS A 17 -19.60 -31.17 -30.14
CA LYS A 17 -18.23 -31.61 -29.83
C LYS A 17 -17.34 -30.45 -29.36
N GLU A 18 -17.59 -29.24 -29.82
CA GLU A 18 -16.81 -28.07 -29.40
C GLU A 18 -17.36 -27.54 -28.08
N GLN A 19 -16.63 -27.79 -26.99
CA GLN A 19 -16.90 -27.10 -25.74
C GLN A 19 -16.70 -25.59 -25.96
N PRO A 20 -17.65 -24.73 -25.54
CA PRO A 20 -17.49 -23.30 -25.68
C PRO A 20 -16.25 -22.85 -24.93
N LYS A 21 -15.21 -22.45 -25.66
CA LYS A 21 -14.06 -21.75 -25.07
C LYS A 21 -14.54 -20.39 -24.62
N THR A 22 -14.94 -20.28 -23.36
CA THR A 22 -15.13 -18.97 -22.73
C THR A 22 -13.81 -18.22 -22.81
N PRO A 23 -13.77 -17.00 -23.37
CA PRO A 23 -12.56 -16.18 -23.32
C PRO A 23 -12.30 -15.86 -21.84
N ILE A 24 -11.39 -16.61 -21.23
CA ILE A 24 -10.89 -16.32 -19.89
C ILE A 24 -10.01 -15.08 -20.05
N GLN A 25 -10.50 -13.95 -19.55
CA GLN A 25 -9.75 -12.72 -19.51
C GLN A 25 -8.71 -12.82 -18.39
N GLU A 26 -7.45 -13.02 -18.76
CA GLU A 26 -6.33 -12.98 -17.82
C GLU A 26 -6.09 -11.52 -17.38
N VAL A 27 -6.31 -11.24 -16.10
CA VAL A 27 -5.99 -9.94 -15.50
C VAL A 27 -4.60 -10.01 -14.86
N LEU A 28 -3.67 -9.23 -15.40
CA LEU A 28 -2.35 -9.04 -14.81
C LEU A 28 -2.43 -7.97 -13.71
N PRO A 29 -1.79 -8.18 -12.55
CA PRO A 29 -1.71 -7.16 -11.51
C PRO A 29 -1.00 -5.92 -12.06
N VAL A 30 -1.63 -4.76 -11.87
CA VAL A 30 -0.99 -3.47 -12.17
C VAL A 30 0.20 -3.33 -11.22
N LYS A 31 1.41 -3.37 -11.77
CA LYS A 31 2.63 -3.10 -11.03
C LYS A 31 2.62 -1.62 -10.66
N THR A 32 2.21 -1.30 -9.44
CA THR A 32 2.38 0.04 -8.88
C THR A 32 3.87 0.32 -8.81
N GLU A 33 4.31 1.37 -9.51
CA GLU A 33 5.67 1.86 -9.42
C GLU A 33 5.99 2.17 -7.96
N THR A 34 6.92 1.41 -7.40
CA THR A 34 7.43 1.64 -6.05
C THR A 34 8.25 2.91 -6.07
N VAL A 35 7.66 4.03 -5.65
CA VAL A 35 8.40 5.24 -5.30
C VAL A 35 9.53 4.81 -4.36
N PRO A 36 10.80 5.19 -4.63
CA PRO A 36 11.91 4.81 -3.77
C PRO A 36 11.70 5.43 -2.39
N ARG A 37 11.22 4.62 -1.45
CA ARG A 37 11.21 4.99 -0.04
C ARG A 37 12.63 4.95 0.46
N GLU A 38 13.02 5.96 1.23
CA GLU A 38 14.25 5.93 1.99
C GLU A 38 14.32 4.65 2.84
N PRO A 39 15.51 4.09 3.10
CA PRO A 39 15.64 2.87 3.88
C PRO A 39 15.10 3.09 5.29
N GLU A 40 13.89 2.57 5.55
CA GLU A 40 13.25 2.64 6.86
C GLU A 40 13.84 1.59 7.81
N VAL A 41 14.11 2.00 9.05
CA VAL A 41 14.59 1.10 10.12
C VAL A 41 13.53 0.97 11.20
N GLN A 42 13.35 -0.24 11.74
CA GLN A 42 12.44 -0.46 12.86
C GLN A 42 13.02 0.11 14.16
N PHE A 43 12.28 1.03 14.79
CA PHE A 43 12.61 1.58 16.10
C PHE A 43 11.64 1.04 17.17
N ASN A 44 12.15 0.24 18.10
CA ASN A 44 11.37 -0.31 19.20
C ASN A 44 11.63 0.47 20.48
N ASN A 45 10.57 0.98 21.13
CA ASN A 45 10.66 1.72 22.38
C ASN A 45 9.61 1.23 23.39
N ARG A 46 9.91 1.35 24.69
CA ARG A 46 8.97 1.13 25.80
C ARG A 46 8.45 2.48 26.29
N ILE A 47 7.16 2.71 26.07
CA ILE A 47 6.47 3.94 26.52
C ILE A 47 5.34 3.61 27.50
N PRO A 48 4.95 4.56 28.37
CA PRO A 48 3.79 4.38 29.24
C PRO A 48 2.51 4.10 28.43
N LYS A 49 1.68 3.18 28.93
CA LYS A 49 0.40 2.81 28.27
C LYS A 49 -0.54 4.00 28.10
N SER A 50 -0.52 4.95 29.05
CA SER A 50 -1.30 6.18 28.99
C SER A 50 -0.90 7.06 27.81
N LEU A 51 0.40 7.16 27.52
CA LEU A 51 0.92 7.96 26.41
C LEU A 51 0.52 7.35 25.06
N LEU A 52 0.63 6.02 24.92
CA LEU A 52 0.21 5.34 23.69
C LEU A 52 -1.28 5.55 23.39
N LYS A 53 -2.13 5.54 24.41
CA LYS A 53 -3.57 5.82 24.23
C LYS A 53 -3.79 7.23 23.69
N ARG A 54 -3.16 8.25 24.30
CA ARG A 54 -3.26 9.65 23.86
C ARG A 54 -2.76 9.82 22.43
N LEU A 55 -1.64 9.20 22.09
CA LEU A 55 -1.05 9.25 20.74
C LEU A 55 -2.01 8.69 19.69
N LYS A 56 -2.67 7.56 20.00
CA LYS A 56 -3.67 6.95 19.11
C LYS A 56 -4.93 7.79 18.96
N THR A 57 -5.43 8.36 20.06
CA THR A 57 -6.59 9.26 20.02
C THR A 57 -6.27 10.49 19.15
N PHE A 58 -5.11 11.09 19.34
CA PHE A 58 -4.65 12.23 18.54
C PHE A 58 -4.51 11.87 17.04
N GLY A 59 -3.90 10.73 16.72
CA GLY A 59 -3.81 10.27 15.33
C GLY A 59 -5.17 10.03 14.68
N LEU A 60 -6.18 9.61 15.45
CA LEU A 60 -7.55 9.47 14.97
C LEU A 60 -8.21 10.84 14.71
N GLU A 61 -7.96 11.83 15.56
CA GLU A 61 -8.53 13.18 15.43
C GLU A 61 -7.94 13.96 14.25
N CYS A 62 -6.64 13.79 13.99
CA CYS A 62 -5.92 14.51 12.94
C CYS A 62 -5.80 13.75 11.61
N ASP A 63 -6.33 12.51 11.54
CA ASP A 63 -6.18 11.59 10.40
C ASP A 63 -4.71 11.40 9.98
N GLU A 64 -3.82 11.33 10.97
CA GLU A 64 -2.38 11.16 10.79
C GLU A 64 -1.91 9.77 11.23
N SER A 65 -0.94 9.22 10.50
CA SER A 65 -0.31 7.96 10.88
C SER A 65 0.51 8.13 12.15
N LEU A 66 0.46 7.11 13.02
CA LEU A 66 1.29 7.05 14.22
C LEU A 66 2.79 7.15 13.89
N LYS A 67 3.19 6.68 12.71
CA LYS A 67 4.58 6.77 12.24
C LYS A 67 4.97 8.24 12.02
N ASP A 68 4.12 9.00 11.34
CA ASP A 68 4.42 10.38 10.95
C ASP A 68 4.46 11.29 12.18
N ILE A 69 3.51 11.10 13.12
CA ILE A 69 3.52 11.79 14.41
C ILE A 69 4.82 11.52 15.18
N ASN A 70 5.31 10.27 15.18
CA ASN A 70 6.57 9.93 15.86
C ASN A 70 7.77 10.60 15.17
N ILE A 71 7.82 10.62 13.84
CA ILE A 71 8.90 11.28 13.09
C ILE A 71 8.93 12.78 13.43
N GLN A 72 7.78 13.45 13.32
CA GLN A 72 7.67 14.89 13.63
C GLN A 72 8.11 15.19 15.08
N ALA A 73 7.65 14.40 16.05
CA ALA A 73 8.03 14.60 17.44
C ALA A 73 9.55 14.43 17.67
N LEU A 74 10.17 13.44 17.03
CA LEU A 74 11.62 13.21 17.11
C LEU A 74 12.42 14.33 16.45
N GLU A 75 12.03 14.76 15.25
CA GLU A 75 12.66 15.87 14.55
C GLU A 75 12.56 17.18 15.34
N LEU A 76 11.38 17.50 15.87
CA LEU A 76 11.18 18.67 16.71
C LEU A 76 12.06 18.62 17.96
N TYR A 77 12.17 17.47 18.61
CA TYR A 77 13.02 17.31 19.79
C TYR A 77 14.50 17.53 19.47
N LEU A 78 14.99 16.94 18.36
CA LEU A 78 16.38 17.10 17.91
C LEU A 78 16.68 18.55 17.52
N ASN A 79 15.79 19.18 16.77
CA ASN A 79 15.92 20.57 16.35
C ASN A 79 15.93 21.54 17.55
N HIS A 80 15.07 21.29 18.54
CA HIS A 80 15.04 22.11 19.76
C HIS A 80 16.35 21.98 20.56
N LYS A 81 16.90 20.76 20.68
CA LYS A 81 18.18 20.53 21.37
C LYS A 81 19.39 21.11 20.63
N ALA A 82 19.40 21.04 19.30
CA ALA A 82 20.44 21.66 18.48
C ALA A 82 20.51 23.17 18.70
N LYS A 83 19.36 23.87 18.66
CA LYS A 83 19.27 25.32 18.88
C LYS A 83 19.76 25.76 20.26
N LEU A 84 19.44 25.00 21.31
CA LEU A 84 19.94 25.29 22.66
C LEU A 84 21.47 25.19 22.77
N THR A 85 22.07 24.28 22.01
CA THR A 85 23.53 24.05 22.01
C THR A 85 24.28 25.17 21.29
N GLU A 86 23.65 25.81 20.29
CA GLU A 86 24.22 26.97 19.58
C GLU A 86 24.18 28.23 20.44
N THR A 87 23.09 28.45 21.19
CA THR A 87 22.99 29.59 22.11
C THR A 87 23.99 29.53 23.26
N THR A 88 24.40 28.34 23.70
CA THR A 88 25.41 28.18 24.75
C THR A 88 26.84 28.33 24.23
N LYS A 89 27.09 28.09 22.94
CA LYS A 89 28.43 28.23 22.33
C LYS A 89 28.75 29.66 21.89
N ASN A 90 27.74 30.49 21.66
CA ASN A 90 27.89 31.90 21.28
C ASN A 90 27.90 32.85 22.49
N ALA A 91 27.84 32.31 23.71
CA ALA A 91 27.84 33.06 24.97
C ALA A 91 29.16 32.91 25.76
N ASP A 92 30.12 32.14 25.23
CA ASP A 92 31.53 32.07 25.65
C ASP A 92 32.40 32.74 24.57
#